data_AF-A0A817PUP8-F1
#
_entry.id   AF-A0A817PUP8-F1
#
_cell.length_a   1.000
_cell.length_b   1.000
_cell.length_c   1.000
_cell.angle_alpha   90.00
_cell.angle_beta   90.00
_cell.angle_gamma   90.00
#
_symmetry.space_group_name_H-M   'P 1'
#
loop_
_entity.id
_entity.type
_entity.pdbx_description
1 polymer ?
#
loop_
_entity_poly.entity_id
_entity_poly.type
_entity_poly.pdbx_seq_one_letter_code
_entity_poly.pdbx_strand_id
1 'polypeptide(L)'
;MLEDPNNKDDNQFQYDSTPILIYLNTQYPRSSISLFPSSSEQREQVIDICLRLDSTLGLYARRIAYVQILNESPNILSLVLREKFSWANNPDTIRSRLISRFVACFIIARYRVHRIREEQVREKIEQILLSIGNHLRTNDYLVGNQFSAADLTFCSLVKLLIRVPCFYDDRRFQIIFDYHERIRRNYDPKYPNIDNELEKHIDKHRIQIKKNEKSLTTRLKIFIHQINIVQRIFIMIMTMIVKNIYGPKTDDDIPQFKTSSSRNKQEKHALNDQRRINFKSPWPMMKFFFKYQCHRLFTVPNQAAYLNIKT
;
A
#
# COMPACT_ATOMS: atom_id res chain seq x y z
N MET A 1 3.62 -0.96 -27.93
CA MET A 1 2.63 -1.51 -28.88
C MET A 1 3.46 -1.97 -30.04
N LEU A 2 3.55 -3.28 -30.24
CA LEU A 2 4.33 -3.88 -31.33
C LEU A 2 3.32 -4.48 -32.29
N GLU A 3 3.33 -4.01 -33.53
CA GLU A 3 2.58 -4.62 -34.63
C GLU A 3 3.31 -5.88 -35.08
N ASP A 4 2.59 -6.97 -35.29
CA ASP A 4 3.15 -8.17 -35.90
C ASP A 4 3.19 -7.99 -37.43
N PRO A 5 4.36 -7.78 -38.06
CA PRO A 5 4.47 -7.55 -39.49
C PRO A 5 4.12 -8.78 -40.34
N ASN A 6 4.03 -9.96 -39.72
CA ASN A 6 3.69 -11.21 -40.39
C ASN A 6 2.19 -11.53 -40.36
N ASN A 7 1.39 -10.78 -39.58
CA ASN A 7 -0.05 -10.94 -39.52
C ASN A 7 -0.73 -9.75 -40.23
N LYS A 8 -0.68 -9.75 -41.57
CA LYS A 8 -1.21 -8.65 -42.39
C LYS A 8 -2.74 -8.58 -42.45
N ASP A 9 -3.44 -9.64 -42.05
CA ASP A 9 -4.88 -9.75 -42.19
C ASP A 9 -5.64 -9.61 -40.85
N ASP A 10 -4.94 -9.61 -39.72
CA ASP A 10 -5.55 -9.41 -38.40
C ASP A 10 -4.65 -8.51 -37.56
N ASN A 11 -5.09 -7.26 -37.31
CA ASN A 11 -4.44 -6.27 -36.45
C ASN A 11 -4.44 -6.74 -34.96
N GLN A 12 -3.93 -7.93 -34.68
CA GLN A 12 -3.83 -8.47 -33.33
C GLN A 12 -2.63 -7.88 -32.61
N PHE A 13 -2.90 -6.81 -31.88
CA PHE A 13 -1.96 -6.26 -30.93
C PHE A 13 -1.71 -7.28 -29.79
N GLN A 14 -0.45 -7.64 -29.58
CA GLN A 14 -0.05 -8.41 -28.40
C GLN A 14 0.06 -7.47 -27.19
N TYR A 15 -0.73 -7.75 -26.16
CA TYR A 15 -0.77 -6.96 -24.92
C TYR A 15 -0.04 -7.63 -23.75
N ASP A 16 0.23 -8.93 -23.85
CA ASP A 16 0.83 -9.72 -22.77
C ASP A 16 2.36 -9.79 -22.89
N SER A 17 3.04 -9.72 -21.74
CA SER A 17 4.50 -9.74 -21.61
C SER A 17 5.13 -10.96 -22.27
N THR A 18 4.63 -12.17 -21.97
CA THR A 18 5.23 -13.42 -22.44
C THR A 18 5.13 -13.58 -23.96
N PRO A 19 3.96 -13.38 -24.60
CA PRO A 19 3.85 -13.39 -26.07
C PRO A 19 4.76 -12.35 -26.75
N ILE A 20 4.88 -11.14 -26.18
CA ILE A 20 5.81 -10.11 -26.70
C ILE A 20 7.25 -10.63 -26.70
N LEU A 21 7.70 -11.28 -25.62
CA LEU A 21 9.06 -11.83 -25.54
C LEU A 21 9.27 -12.94 -26.58
N ILE A 22 8.29 -13.83 -26.77
CA ILE A 22 8.35 -14.90 -27.77
C ILE A 22 8.41 -14.30 -29.18
N TYR A 23 7.57 -13.31 -29.45
CA TYR A 23 7.55 -12.60 -30.72
C TYR A 23 8.90 -11.93 -30.99
N LEU A 24 9.45 -11.17 -30.03
CA LEU A 24 10.75 -10.49 -30.19
C LEU A 24 11.89 -11.49 -30.43
N ASN A 25 11.90 -12.63 -29.73
CA ASN A 25 12.89 -13.67 -29.95
C ASN A 25 12.76 -14.33 -31.34
N THR A 26 11.54 -14.40 -31.88
CA THR A 26 11.26 -14.98 -33.19
C THR A 26 11.66 -14.03 -34.32
N GLN A 27 11.40 -12.73 -34.16
CA GLN A 27 11.73 -11.70 -35.16
C GLN A 27 13.21 -11.31 -35.16
N TYR A 28 13.89 -11.38 -34.00
CA TYR A 28 15.29 -10.96 -33.85
C TYR A 28 16.20 -12.09 -33.31
N PRO A 29 16.32 -13.22 -34.02
CA PRO A 29 17.09 -14.38 -33.55
C PRO A 29 18.60 -14.16 -33.55
N ARG A 30 19.09 -13.12 -34.24
CA ARG A 30 20.52 -12.76 -34.34
C ARG A 30 21.00 -11.81 -33.23
N SER A 31 20.17 -11.53 -32.24
CA SER A 31 20.63 -10.80 -31.05
C SER A 31 21.70 -11.65 -30.33
N SER A 32 22.79 -11.02 -29.88
CA SER A 32 23.93 -11.69 -29.24
C SER A 32 23.57 -12.42 -27.93
N ILE A 33 22.34 -12.23 -27.44
CA ILE A 33 21.79 -12.83 -26.22
C ILE A 33 20.41 -13.37 -26.56
N SER A 34 20.27 -14.70 -26.68
CA SER A 34 18.97 -15.35 -26.87
C SER A 34 18.25 -15.47 -25.52
N LEU A 35 17.06 -14.90 -25.40
CA LEU A 35 16.25 -14.98 -24.17
C LEU A 35 15.62 -16.36 -23.97
N PHE A 36 15.54 -17.17 -25.02
CA PHE A 36 15.04 -18.53 -24.96
C PHE A 36 16.18 -19.51 -25.30
N PRO A 37 16.41 -20.56 -24.48
CA PRO A 37 17.38 -21.60 -24.79
C PRO A 37 17.04 -22.33 -26.10
N SER A 38 18.06 -22.89 -26.75
CA SER A 38 17.89 -23.66 -28.00
C SER A 38 17.21 -25.02 -27.78
N SER A 39 17.34 -25.59 -26.58
CA SER A 39 16.62 -26.82 -26.21
C SER A 39 15.13 -26.55 -26.06
N SER A 40 14.29 -27.35 -26.74
CA SER A 40 12.83 -27.23 -26.67
C SER A 40 12.31 -27.36 -25.24
N GLU A 41 12.86 -28.30 -24.47
CA GLU A 41 12.46 -28.55 -23.09
C GLU A 41 12.74 -27.35 -22.19
N GLN A 42 13.95 -26.79 -22.27
CA GLN A 42 14.31 -25.59 -21.50
C GLN A 42 13.51 -24.36 -21.94
N ARG A 43 13.18 -24.26 -23.23
CA ARG A 43 12.32 -23.19 -23.75
C ARG A 43 10.92 -23.27 -23.15
N GLU A 44 10.32 -24.45 -23.11
CA GLU A 44 9.01 -24.66 -22.49
C GLU A 44 9.05 -24.34 -20.99
N GLN A 45 10.13 -24.75 -20.30
CA GLN A 45 10.34 -24.43 -18.89
C GLN A 45 10.43 -22.92 -18.63
N VAL A 46 11.13 -22.17 -19.49
CA VAL A 46 11.19 -20.70 -19.39
C VAL A 46 9.79 -20.09 -19.53
N ILE A 47 9.00 -20.55 -20.50
CA ILE A 47 7.65 -20.05 -20.72
C ILE A 47 6.75 -20.35 -19.52
N ASP A 48 6.79 -21.58 -18.99
CA ASP A 48 6.00 -21.96 -17.81
C ASP A 48 6.36 -21.09 -16.59
N ILE A 49 7.66 -20.85 -16.35
CA ILE A 49 8.11 -20.00 -15.25
C ILE A 49 7.63 -18.56 -15.44
N CYS A 50 7.71 -17.99 -16.65
CA CYS A 50 7.19 -16.65 -16.93
C CYS A 50 5.69 -16.54 -16.60
N LEU A 51 4.88 -17.48 -17.09
CA LEU A 51 3.43 -17.50 -16.87
C LEU A 51 3.09 -17.68 -15.38
N ARG A 52 3.82 -18.56 -14.69
CA ARG A 52 3.65 -18.79 -13.25
C ARG A 52 4.02 -17.56 -12.45
N LEU A 53 5.14 -16.91 -12.76
CA LEU A 53 5.57 -15.68 -12.09
C LEU A 53 4.57 -14.54 -12.29
N ASP A 54 4.10 -14.32 -13.51
CA ASP A 54 3.15 -13.24 -13.82
C ASP A 54 1.79 -13.44 -13.13
N SER A 55 1.28 -14.67 -13.13
CA SER A 55 0.00 -15.03 -12.52
C SER A 55 0.04 -15.03 -10.98
N THR A 56 1.17 -15.40 -10.38
CA THR A 56 1.33 -15.50 -8.92
C THR A 56 2.06 -14.29 -8.34
N LEU A 57 3.38 -14.28 -8.43
CA LEU A 57 4.25 -13.25 -7.86
C LEU A 57 3.86 -11.87 -8.38
N GLY A 58 3.60 -11.72 -9.67
CA GLY A 58 3.26 -10.44 -10.27
C GLY A 58 1.95 -9.85 -9.74
N LEU A 59 0.94 -10.69 -9.48
CA LEU A 59 -0.31 -10.25 -8.86
C LEU A 59 -0.09 -9.82 -7.40
N TYR A 60 0.62 -10.64 -6.62
CA TYR A 60 0.86 -10.38 -5.21
C TYR A 60 1.80 -9.19 -4.96
N ALA A 61 2.89 -9.10 -5.73
CA ALA A 61 3.86 -8.01 -5.65
C ALA A 61 3.21 -6.66 -5.95
N ARG A 62 2.41 -6.57 -7.03
CA ARG A 62 1.65 -5.36 -7.34
C ARG A 62 0.69 -4.97 -6.22
N ARG A 63 -0.05 -5.94 -5.67
CA ARG A 63 -0.98 -5.68 -4.54
C ARG A 63 -0.26 -5.06 -3.35
N ILE A 64 0.83 -5.67 -2.89
CA ILE A 64 1.54 -5.19 -1.70
C ILE A 64 2.28 -3.88 -1.97
N ALA A 65 2.94 -3.76 -3.14
CA ALA A 65 3.67 -2.57 -3.52
C ALA A 65 2.74 -1.36 -3.71
N TYR A 66 1.59 -1.52 -4.37
CA TYR A 66 0.63 -0.43 -4.51
C TYR A 66 0.08 0.02 -3.15
N VAL A 67 -0.17 -0.91 -2.23
CA VAL A 67 -0.61 -0.52 -0.88
C VAL A 67 0.45 0.26 -0.15
N GLN A 68 1.71 -0.17 -0.23
CA GLN A 68 2.81 0.55 0.40
C GLN A 68 2.97 1.94 -0.20
N ILE A 69 3.05 2.05 -1.54
CA ILE A 69 3.20 3.31 -2.26
C ILE A 69 2.04 4.27 -1.93
N LEU A 70 0.80 3.77 -1.96
CA LEU A 70 -0.39 4.58 -1.66
C LEU A 70 -0.46 5.01 -0.19
N ASN A 71 0.03 4.19 0.73
CA ASN A 71 0.06 4.52 2.16
C ASN A 71 1.17 5.52 2.51
N GLU A 72 2.38 5.33 1.98
CA GLU A 72 3.53 6.20 2.29
C GLU A 72 3.44 7.55 1.59
N SER A 73 2.96 7.56 0.33
CA SER A 73 2.96 8.78 -0.46
C SER A 73 1.93 8.68 -1.60
N PRO A 74 0.67 9.10 -1.38
CA PRO A 74 -0.35 9.09 -2.42
C PRO A 74 0.02 9.95 -3.64
N ASN A 75 0.94 10.91 -3.47
CA ASN A 75 1.47 11.74 -4.55
C ASN A 75 2.56 11.04 -5.38
N ILE A 76 3.19 9.96 -4.92
CA ILE A 76 4.15 9.20 -5.75
C ILE A 76 3.41 8.58 -6.95
N LEU A 77 2.12 8.27 -6.81
CA LEU A 77 1.34 7.75 -7.92
C LEU A 77 1.28 8.73 -9.10
N SER A 78 1.19 10.05 -8.84
CA SER A 78 1.25 11.02 -9.95
C SER A 78 2.64 11.07 -10.57
N LEU A 79 3.72 10.84 -9.81
CA LEU A 79 5.08 10.74 -10.37
C LEU A 79 5.20 9.52 -11.31
N VAL A 80 4.71 8.35 -10.89
CA VAL A 80 4.74 7.11 -11.71
C VAL A 80 3.88 7.26 -12.97
N LEU A 81 2.79 8.02 -12.89
CA LEU A 81 1.90 8.26 -14.04
C LEU A 81 2.37 9.40 -14.95
N ARG A 82 3.36 10.19 -14.53
CA ARG A 82 3.88 11.36 -15.25
C ARG A 82 4.36 11.02 -16.65
N GLU A 83 5.08 9.91 -16.80
CA GLU A 83 5.60 9.47 -18.09
C GLU A 83 4.48 9.09 -19.08
N LYS A 84 3.32 8.65 -18.58
CA LYS A 84 2.21 8.18 -19.41
C LYS A 84 1.12 9.22 -19.61
N PHE A 85 1.02 10.22 -18.74
CA PHE A 85 -0.12 11.13 -18.72
C PHE A 85 0.31 12.57 -18.54
N SER A 86 0.04 13.41 -19.55
CA SER A 86 0.39 14.83 -19.57
C SER A 86 -0.17 15.63 -18.38
N TRP A 87 -1.31 15.23 -17.81
CA TRP A 87 -1.90 15.87 -16.63
C TRP A 87 -1.09 15.64 -15.34
N ALA A 88 -0.19 14.66 -15.32
CA ALA A 88 0.69 14.38 -14.19
C ALA A 88 2.00 15.18 -14.23
N ASN A 89 2.21 16.01 -15.26
CA ASN A 89 3.41 16.85 -15.41
C ASN A 89 3.59 17.86 -14.28
N ASN A 90 2.53 18.27 -13.56
CA ASN A 90 2.66 19.14 -12.40
C ASN A 90 1.95 18.54 -11.16
N PRO A 91 2.70 17.86 -10.26
CA PRO A 91 2.12 17.17 -9.09
C PRO A 91 1.49 18.12 -8.07
N ASP A 92 1.84 19.41 -8.07
CA ASP A 92 1.37 20.37 -7.06
C ASP A 92 -0.02 20.94 -7.36
N THR A 93 -0.51 20.76 -8.60
CA THR A 93 -1.84 21.22 -9.00
C THR A 93 -2.94 20.49 -8.23
N ILE A 94 -4.00 21.21 -7.87
CA ILE A 94 -5.18 20.65 -7.19
C ILE A 94 -5.80 19.54 -8.07
N ARG A 95 -5.81 19.73 -9.40
CA ARG A 95 -6.29 18.74 -10.36
C ARG A 95 -5.49 17.44 -10.31
N SER A 96 -4.15 17.49 -10.34
CA SER A 96 -3.29 16.30 -10.25
C SER A 96 -3.52 15.56 -8.92
N ARG A 97 -3.66 16.29 -7.81
CA ARG A 97 -3.96 15.72 -6.48
C ARG A 97 -5.34 15.04 -6.40
N LEU A 98 -6.35 15.56 -7.09
CA LEU A 98 -7.66 14.91 -7.14
C LEU A 98 -7.62 13.66 -8.01
N ILE A 99 -7.04 13.74 -9.21
CA ILE A 99 -6.94 12.61 -10.13
C ILE A 99 -6.12 11.47 -9.50
N SER A 100 -4.99 11.77 -8.85
CA SER A 100 -4.18 10.75 -8.17
C SER A 100 -4.96 9.99 -7.10
N ARG A 101 -5.87 10.66 -6.36
CA ARG A 101 -6.76 9.99 -5.39
C ARG A 101 -7.79 9.09 -6.06
N PHE A 102 -8.36 9.50 -7.20
CA PHE A 102 -9.27 8.66 -7.96
C PHE A 102 -8.57 7.43 -8.52
N VAL A 103 -7.37 7.60 -9.10
CA VAL A 103 -6.56 6.48 -9.60
C VAL A 103 -6.15 5.56 -8.45
N ALA A 104 -5.75 6.11 -7.29
CA ALA A 104 -5.49 5.33 -6.09
C ALA A 104 -6.71 4.49 -5.67
N CYS A 105 -7.90 5.08 -5.68
CA CYS A 105 -9.15 4.38 -5.39
C CYS A 105 -9.41 3.24 -6.39
N PHE A 106 -9.22 3.51 -7.69
CA PHE A 106 -9.36 2.50 -8.74
C PHE A 106 -8.35 1.34 -8.57
N ILE A 107 -7.10 1.63 -8.22
CA ILE A 107 -6.08 0.62 -7.92
C ILE A 107 -6.49 -0.21 -6.71
N ILE A 108 -6.92 0.43 -5.60
CA ILE A 108 -7.39 -0.26 -4.39
C ILE A 108 -8.55 -1.21 -4.71
N ALA A 109 -9.51 -0.75 -5.52
CA ALA A 109 -10.67 -1.53 -5.93
C ALA A 109 -10.25 -2.71 -6.84
N ARG A 110 -9.50 -2.44 -7.90
CA ARG A 110 -9.08 -3.45 -8.90
C ARG A 110 -8.22 -4.55 -8.29
N TYR A 111 -7.31 -4.18 -7.38
CA TYR A 111 -6.39 -5.11 -6.74
C TYR A 111 -6.92 -5.72 -5.45
N ARG A 112 -8.16 -5.42 -5.05
CA ARG A 112 -8.82 -5.95 -3.84
C ARG A 112 -7.93 -5.84 -2.60
N VAL A 113 -7.30 -4.67 -2.43
CA VAL A 113 -6.35 -4.38 -1.34
C VAL A 113 -6.89 -4.73 0.05
N HIS A 114 -8.21 -4.61 0.26
CA HIS A 114 -8.88 -4.95 1.50
C HIS A 114 -8.70 -6.43 1.93
N ARG A 115 -8.41 -7.34 0.98
CA ARG A 115 -8.25 -8.78 1.26
C ARG A 115 -6.82 -9.22 1.46
N ILE A 116 -5.83 -8.32 1.45
CA ILE A 116 -4.41 -8.69 1.54
C ILE A 116 -4.11 -9.54 2.78
N ARG A 117 -4.70 -9.19 3.93
CA ARG A 117 -4.52 -9.92 5.19
C ARG A 117 -5.24 -11.26 5.18
N GLU A 118 -6.45 -11.30 4.63
CA GLU A 118 -7.26 -12.52 4.55
C GLU A 118 -6.65 -13.55 3.59
N GLU A 119 -6.04 -13.07 2.50
CA GLU A 119 -5.49 -13.92 1.44
C GLU A 119 -4.03 -14.32 1.67
N GLN A 120 -3.44 -13.95 2.82
CA GLN A 120 -2.04 -14.25 3.19
C GLN A 120 -1.06 -13.88 2.07
N VAL A 121 -1.28 -12.71 1.46
CA VAL A 121 -0.53 -12.28 0.26
C VAL A 121 0.96 -12.18 0.57
N ARG A 122 1.31 -11.70 1.76
CA ARG A 122 2.69 -11.58 2.20
C ARG A 122 3.35 -12.95 2.28
N GLU A 123 2.73 -13.88 3.00
CA GLU A 123 3.24 -15.22 3.24
C GLU A 123 3.44 -15.98 1.93
N LYS A 124 2.53 -15.80 0.96
CA LYS A 124 2.66 -16.36 -0.39
C LYS A 124 3.85 -15.79 -1.16
N ILE A 125 4.09 -14.47 -1.08
CA ILE A 125 5.29 -13.86 -1.68
C ILE A 125 6.53 -14.44 -1.00
N GLU A 126 6.56 -14.49 0.34
CA GLU A 126 7.70 -15.03 1.09
C GLU A 126 8.01 -16.47 0.65
N GLN A 127 7.00 -17.34 0.55
CA GLN A 127 7.18 -18.72 0.08
C GLN A 127 7.78 -18.80 -1.33
N ILE A 128 7.28 -17.98 -2.26
CA ILE A 128 7.80 -17.93 -3.64
C ILE A 128 9.25 -17.45 -3.64
N LEU A 129 9.55 -16.35 -2.94
CA LEU A 129 10.89 -15.78 -2.88
C LEU A 129 11.89 -16.70 -2.18
N LEU A 130 11.50 -17.41 -1.12
CA LEU A 130 12.35 -18.39 -0.45
C LEU A 130 12.64 -19.58 -1.36
N SER A 131 11.63 -20.08 -2.08
CA SER A 131 11.80 -21.17 -3.04
C SER A 131 12.78 -20.80 -4.16
N ILE A 132 12.60 -19.61 -4.76
CA ILE A 132 13.50 -19.09 -5.78
C ILE A 132 14.90 -18.81 -5.20
N GLY A 133 14.96 -18.26 -3.99
CA GLY A 133 16.23 -17.97 -3.32
C GLY A 133 17.03 -19.24 -3.05
N ASN A 134 16.37 -20.32 -2.66
CA ASN A 134 17.03 -21.62 -2.50
C ASN A 134 17.55 -22.16 -3.84
N HIS A 135 16.77 -22.01 -4.92
CA HIS A 135 17.21 -22.39 -6.26
C HIS A 135 18.44 -21.60 -6.73
N LEU A 136 18.49 -20.30 -6.46
CA LEU A 136 19.58 -19.40 -6.83
C LEU A 136 20.85 -19.56 -5.97
N ARG A 137 20.81 -20.36 -4.89
CA ARG A 137 22.03 -20.72 -4.15
C ARG A 137 22.93 -21.66 -4.92
N THR A 138 22.34 -22.49 -5.78
CA THR A 138 23.06 -23.52 -6.53
C THR A 138 23.12 -23.23 -8.03
N ASN A 139 22.29 -22.32 -8.53
CA ASN A 139 22.18 -22.02 -9.95
C ASN A 139 22.41 -20.53 -10.21
N ASP A 140 23.08 -20.23 -11.31
CA ASP A 140 23.33 -18.85 -11.73
C ASP A 140 22.11 -18.18 -12.37
N TYR A 141 21.13 -18.93 -12.85
CA TYR A 141 19.93 -18.40 -13.49
C TYR A 141 18.72 -19.24 -13.10
N LEU A 142 17.51 -18.76 -13.38
CA LEU A 142 16.28 -19.50 -13.06
C LEU A 142 16.07 -20.73 -13.95
N VAL A 143 16.63 -20.74 -15.15
CA VAL A 143 16.55 -21.88 -16.07
C VAL A 143 17.90 -22.08 -16.77
N GLY A 144 18.48 -23.27 -16.58
CA GLY A 144 19.75 -23.64 -17.19
C GLY A 144 20.90 -22.75 -16.71
N ASN A 145 21.85 -22.52 -17.63
CA ASN A 145 23.14 -21.87 -17.31
C ASN A 145 23.30 -20.50 -17.99
N GLN A 146 22.22 -19.90 -18.49
CA GLN A 146 22.26 -18.62 -19.18
C GLN A 146 21.08 -17.72 -18.82
N PHE A 147 21.26 -16.42 -19.01
CA PHE A 147 20.19 -15.44 -18.84
C PHE A 147 19.04 -15.70 -19.82
N SER A 148 17.82 -15.70 -19.30
CA SER A 148 16.61 -16.04 -20.04
C SER A 148 15.47 -15.06 -19.80
N ALA A 149 14.37 -15.22 -20.54
CA ALA A 149 13.13 -14.50 -20.32
C ALA A 149 12.55 -14.70 -18.91
N ALA A 150 12.82 -15.84 -18.26
CA ALA A 150 12.38 -16.10 -16.89
C ALA A 150 13.07 -15.14 -15.91
N ASP A 151 14.38 -14.93 -16.07
CA ASP A 151 15.18 -14.03 -15.23
C ASP A 151 14.76 -12.58 -15.41
N LEU A 152 14.52 -12.17 -16.66
CA LEU A 152 14.01 -10.85 -17.00
C LEU A 152 12.64 -10.59 -16.37
N THR A 153 11.74 -11.57 -16.48
CA THR A 153 10.39 -11.50 -15.89
C THR A 153 10.48 -11.40 -14.37
N PHE A 154 11.25 -12.28 -13.74
CA PHE A 154 11.45 -12.27 -12.30
C PHE A 154 12.01 -10.92 -11.80
N CYS A 155 13.07 -10.41 -12.43
CA CYS A 155 13.67 -9.14 -12.05
C CYS A 155 12.68 -7.97 -12.19
N SER A 156 11.88 -7.96 -13.26
CA SER A 156 10.84 -6.95 -13.48
C SER A 156 9.79 -6.93 -12.35
N LEU A 157 9.43 -8.10 -11.81
CA LEU A 157 8.48 -8.23 -10.71
C LEU A 157 9.11 -7.88 -9.35
N VAL A 158 10.34 -8.35 -9.11
CA VAL A 158 11.10 -8.09 -7.87
C VAL A 158 11.40 -6.60 -7.68
N LYS A 159 11.57 -5.84 -8.77
CA LYS A 159 11.76 -4.39 -8.72
C LYS A 159 10.70 -3.67 -7.87
N LEU A 160 9.46 -4.17 -7.87
CA LEU A 160 8.38 -3.61 -7.03
C LEU A 160 8.58 -3.93 -5.54
N LEU A 161 9.09 -5.12 -5.23
CA LEU A 161 9.28 -5.60 -3.85
C LEU A 161 10.48 -4.96 -3.16
N ILE A 162 11.53 -4.60 -3.91
CA ILE A 162 12.68 -3.84 -3.39
C ILE A 162 12.23 -2.52 -2.76
N ARG A 163 11.09 -1.96 -3.21
CA ARG A 163 10.54 -0.71 -2.68
C ARG A 163 9.64 -0.90 -1.46
N VAL A 164 9.43 -2.14 -1.02
CA VAL A 164 8.58 -2.47 0.12
C VAL A 164 9.48 -2.79 1.32
N PRO A 165 9.51 -1.95 2.38
CA PRO A 165 10.46 -2.11 3.49
C PRO A 165 10.42 -3.48 4.15
N CYS A 166 9.24 -4.08 4.30
CA CYS A 166 9.11 -5.40 4.94
C CYS A 166 9.78 -6.55 4.17
N PHE A 167 10.11 -6.38 2.89
CA PHE A 167 10.92 -7.34 2.14
C PHE A 167 12.37 -6.89 2.04
N TYR A 168 12.61 -5.61 1.78
CA TYR A 168 13.97 -5.07 1.59
C TYR A 168 14.86 -5.24 2.82
N ASP A 169 14.32 -5.01 4.02
CA ASP A 169 15.09 -5.06 5.27
C ASP A 169 15.32 -6.51 5.77
N ASP A 170 14.63 -7.50 5.20
CA ASP A 170 14.71 -8.89 5.63
C ASP A 170 15.91 -9.61 4.99
N ARG A 171 16.83 -10.07 5.84
CA ARG A 171 18.06 -10.77 5.42
C ARG A 171 17.80 -12.04 4.62
N ARG A 172 16.66 -12.69 4.80
CA ARG A 172 16.30 -13.93 4.10
C ARG A 172 16.16 -13.72 2.59
N PHE A 173 15.84 -12.50 2.15
CA PHE A 173 15.63 -12.16 0.74
C PHE A 173 16.82 -11.48 0.08
N GLN A 174 17.94 -11.29 0.78
CA GLN A 174 19.11 -10.57 0.23
C GLN A 174 19.66 -11.26 -1.02
N ILE A 175 19.70 -12.60 -1.05
CA ILE A 175 20.11 -13.34 -2.24
C ILE A 175 19.28 -13.01 -3.48
N ILE A 176 17.98 -12.72 -3.31
CA ILE A 176 17.10 -12.33 -4.41
C ILE A 176 17.45 -10.94 -4.92
N PHE A 177 17.76 -10.01 -4.02
CA PHE A 177 18.11 -8.64 -4.38
C PHE A 177 19.51 -8.54 -4.97
N ASP A 178 20.46 -9.31 -4.43
CA ASP A 178 21.80 -9.48 -5.01
C ASP A 178 21.71 -10.06 -6.41
N TYR A 179 20.85 -11.08 -6.60
CA TYR A 179 20.56 -11.64 -7.91
C TYR A 179 20.01 -10.59 -8.88
N HIS A 180 18.99 -9.84 -8.47
CA HIS A 180 18.40 -8.76 -9.26
C HIS A 180 19.44 -7.70 -9.66
N GLU A 181 20.27 -7.25 -8.71
CA GLU A 181 21.32 -6.27 -8.98
C GLU A 181 22.41 -6.83 -9.91
N ARG A 182 22.77 -8.12 -9.78
CA ARG A 182 23.68 -8.78 -10.71
C ARG A 182 23.12 -8.79 -12.14
N ILE A 183 21.86 -9.20 -12.31
CA ILE A 183 21.21 -9.21 -13.63
C ILE A 183 21.18 -7.80 -14.21
N ARG A 184 20.82 -6.79 -13.43
CA ARG A 184 20.80 -5.40 -13.91
C ARG A 184 22.17 -4.89 -14.32
N ARG A 185 23.19 -5.11 -13.50
CA ARG A 185 24.56 -4.70 -13.83
C ARG A 185 25.05 -5.29 -15.15
N ASN A 186 24.64 -6.52 -15.45
CA ASN A 186 25.11 -7.24 -16.64
C ASN A 186 24.27 -6.96 -17.89
N TYR A 187 22.97 -6.67 -17.75
CA TYR A 187 22.03 -6.65 -18.88
C TYR A 187 21.22 -5.34 -19.03
N ASP A 188 21.24 -4.42 -18.06
CA ASP A 188 20.58 -3.11 -18.17
C ASP A 188 21.60 -2.04 -18.61
N PRO A 189 21.56 -1.58 -19.88
CA PRO A 189 22.51 -0.60 -20.40
C PRO A 189 22.41 0.77 -19.72
N LYS A 190 21.33 1.03 -18.98
CA LYS A 190 21.09 2.29 -18.27
C LYS A 190 21.45 2.21 -16.79
N TYR A 191 21.91 1.05 -16.30
CA TYR A 191 22.39 0.91 -14.94
C TYR A 191 23.77 1.56 -14.77
N PRO A 192 24.03 2.33 -13.68
CA PRO A 192 23.16 2.61 -12.51
C PRO A 192 22.33 3.90 -12.62
N ASN A 193 22.33 4.59 -13.77
CA ASN A 193 21.90 5.99 -13.86
C ASN A 193 20.42 6.26 -13.53
N ILE A 194 19.47 5.39 -13.89
CA ILE A 194 18.02 5.68 -13.72
C ILE A 194 17.58 5.60 -12.25
N ASP A 195 18.03 4.60 -11.52
CA ASP A 195 17.53 4.37 -10.16
C ASP A 195 18.08 5.41 -9.18
N ASN A 196 19.29 5.92 -9.43
CA ASN A 196 19.86 7.03 -8.68
C ASN A 196 19.00 8.31 -8.75
N GLU A 197 18.37 8.61 -9.89
CA GLU A 197 17.50 9.78 -10.01
C GLU A 197 16.16 9.59 -9.31
N LEU A 198 15.57 8.40 -9.42
CA LEU A 198 14.30 8.09 -8.78
C LEU A 198 14.47 7.96 -7.25
N GLU A 199 15.56 7.36 -6.78
CA GLU A 199 15.89 7.28 -5.35
C GLU A 199 16.15 8.66 -4.77
N LYS A 200 16.91 9.52 -5.45
CA LYS A 200 17.07 10.93 -5.04
C LYS A 200 15.72 11.64 -4.91
N HIS A 201 14.77 11.39 -5.81
CA HIS A 201 13.42 11.95 -5.71
C HIS A 201 12.62 11.37 -4.54
N ILE A 202 12.66 10.06 -4.33
CA ILE A 202 11.97 9.39 -3.23
C ILE A 202 12.53 9.85 -1.88
N ASP A 203 13.84 9.93 -1.72
CA ASP A 203 14.48 10.38 -0.49
C ASP A 203 14.20 11.85 -0.21
N LYS A 204 14.25 12.70 -1.24
CA LYS A 204 13.81 14.10 -1.14
C LYS A 204 12.35 14.18 -0.66
N HIS A 205 11.47 13.36 -1.19
CA HIS A 205 10.07 13.28 -0.75
C HIS A 205 9.92 12.75 0.68
N ARG A 206 10.66 11.72 1.07
CA ARG A 206 10.67 11.17 2.44
C ARG A 206 11.12 12.22 3.44
N ILE A 207 12.18 12.97 3.13
CA ILE A 207 12.66 14.09 3.96
C ILE A 207 11.58 15.17 4.07
N GLN A 208 10.92 15.51 2.96
CA GLN A 208 9.88 16.53 2.96
C GLN A 208 8.62 16.10 3.74
N ILE A 209 8.25 14.82 3.68
CA ILE A 209 7.17 14.24 4.49
C ILE A 209 7.54 14.32 5.97
N LYS A 210 8.74 13.87 6.37
CA LYS A 210 9.20 13.99 7.76
C LYS A 210 9.19 15.44 8.26
N LYS A 211 9.58 16.40 7.41
CA LYS A 211 9.52 17.83 7.74
C LYS A 211 8.07 18.32 7.90
N ASN A 212 7.18 17.90 7.03
CA ASN A 212 5.76 18.25 7.08
C ASN A 212 5.05 17.61 8.28
N GLU A 213 5.37 16.37 8.64
CA GLU A 213 4.85 15.72 9.85
C GLU A 213 5.30 16.43 11.13
N LYS A 214 6.57 16.84 11.22
CA LYS A 214 7.06 17.67 12.34
C LYS A 214 6.31 19.00 12.42
N SER A 215 6.02 19.62 11.28
CA SER A 215 5.23 20.86 11.22
C SER A 215 3.76 20.63 11.61
N LEU A 216 3.12 19.57 11.10
CA LEU A 216 1.73 19.20 11.39
C LEU A 216 1.54 18.83 12.86
N THR A 217 2.45 18.05 13.44
CA THR A 217 2.39 17.71 14.88
C THR A 217 2.54 18.96 15.74
N THR A 218 3.36 19.92 15.34
CA THR A 218 3.49 21.22 16.02
C THR A 218 2.19 22.03 15.90
N ARG A 219 1.62 22.14 14.70
CA ARG A 219 0.34 22.84 14.47
C ARG A 219 -0.83 22.17 15.19
N LEU A 220 -0.86 20.84 15.22
CA LEU A 220 -1.88 20.07 15.93
C LEU A 220 -1.77 20.25 17.45
N LYS A 221 -0.55 20.29 18.01
CA LYS A 221 -0.32 20.62 19.42
C LYS A 221 -0.85 22.02 19.76
N ILE A 222 -0.58 23.01 18.91
CA ILE A 222 -1.10 24.38 19.07
C ILE A 222 -2.63 24.37 19.03
N PHE A 223 -3.23 23.66 18.08
CA PHE A 223 -4.69 23.58 17.94
C PHE A 223 -5.36 22.86 19.13
N ILE A 224 -4.82 21.74 19.58
CA ILE A 224 -5.30 21.03 20.79
C ILE A 224 -5.17 21.94 22.02
N HIS A 225 -4.09 22.70 22.13
CA HIS A 225 -3.90 23.66 23.22
C HIS A 225 -4.98 24.76 23.19
N GLN A 226 -5.30 25.31 22.02
CA GLN A 226 -6.38 26.29 21.87
C GLN A 226 -7.74 25.72 22.25
N ILE A 227 -8.07 24.49 21.84
CA ILE A 227 -9.31 23.81 22.25
C ILE A 227 -9.39 23.68 23.77
N ASN A 228 -8.30 23.26 24.42
CA ASN A 228 -8.26 23.10 25.88
C ASN A 228 -8.46 24.44 26.62
N ILE A 229 -7.94 25.56 26.08
CA ILE A 229 -8.17 26.90 26.64
C ILE A 229 -9.65 27.27 26.55
N VAL A 230 -10.28 27.07 25.38
CA VAL A 230 -11.70 27.37 25.18
C VAL A 230 -12.57 26.54 26.11
N GLN A 231 -12.26 25.25 26.28
CA GLN A 231 -12.96 24.39 27.25
C GLN A 231 -12.85 24.89 28.69
N ARG A 232 -11.66 25.35 29.12
CA ARG A 232 -11.47 25.89 30.48
C ARG A 232 -12.26 27.17 30.70
N ILE A 233 -12.27 28.08 29.73
CA ILE A 233 -13.06 29.32 29.79
C ILE A 233 -14.56 28.98 29.87
N PHE A 234 -15.02 28.04 29.05
CA PHE A 234 -16.41 27.59 29.07
C PHE A 234 -16.81 27.01 30.44
N ILE A 235 -15.98 26.13 31.03
CA ILE A 235 -16.22 25.58 32.37
C ILE A 235 -16.25 26.70 33.42
N MET A 236 -15.37 27.69 33.33
CA MET A 236 -15.35 28.84 34.25
C MET A 236 -16.62 29.68 34.14
N ILE A 237 -17.08 29.98 32.92
CA ILE A 237 -18.33 30.71 32.69
C ILE A 237 -19.52 29.91 33.24
N MET A 238 -19.61 28.62 32.94
CA MET A 238 -20.69 27.77 33.44
C MET A 238 -20.72 27.69 34.97
N THR A 239 -19.55 27.60 35.62
CA THR A 239 -19.48 27.60 37.10
C THR A 239 -19.88 28.95 37.71
N MET A 240 -19.56 30.07 37.07
CA MET A 240 -20.05 31.39 37.49
C MET A 240 -21.56 31.52 37.33
N ILE A 241 -22.13 31.06 36.20
CA ILE A 241 -23.57 31.05 35.96
C ILE A 241 -24.29 30.20 37.01
N VAL A 242 -23.79 28.99 37.30
CA VAL A 242 -24.35 28.10 38.32
C VAL A 242 -24.29 28.77 39.70
N LYS A 243 -23.16 29.36 40.09
CA LYS A 243 -23.06 30.08 41.38
C LYS A 243 -24.02 31.27 41.47
N ASN A 244 -24.22 31.99 40.36
CA ASN A 244 -25.12 33.14 40.31
C ASN A 244 -26.60 32.73 40.35
N ILE A 245 -26.99 31.66 39.65
CA ILE A 245 -28.38 31.18 39.61
C ILE A 245 -28.76 30.50 40.91
N TYR A 246 -27.87 29.68 41.48
CA TYR A 246 -28.22 28.85 42.64
C TYR A 246 -27.93 29.52 43.98
N GLY A 247 -27.27 30.70 43.99
CA GLY A 247 -26.89 31.42 45.20
C GLY A 247 -26.01 30.59 46.15
N PRO A 248 -25.39 31.19 47.17
CA PRO A 248 -24.93 30.42 48.31
C PRO A 248 -26.16 29.83 48.99
N LYS A 249 -26.36 28.51 48.90
CA LYS A 249 -27.30 27.85 49.80
C LYS A 249 -26.79 28.09 51.21
N THR A 250 -27.52 28.87 51.99
CA THR A 250 -27.40 28.90 53.44
C THR A 250 -27.71 27.49 53.95
N ASP A 251 -26.87 26.98 54.85
CA ASP A 251 -26.95 25.59 55.37
C ASP A 251 -28.28 25.26 56.08
N ASP A 252 -29.17 26.25 56.24
CA ASP A 252 -30.46 26.11 56.90
C ASP A 252 -31.55 25.44 56.05
N ASP A 253 -31.34 25.25 54.74
CA ASP A 253 -32.32 24.63 53.82
C ASP A 253 -31.94 23.22 53.34
N ILE A 254 -31.18 22.46 54.13
CA ILE A 254 -30.99 21.02 53.87
C ILE A 254 -32.16 20.25 54.50
N PRO A 255 -33.17 19.80 53.73
CA PRO A 255 -34.19 18.91 54.27
C PRO A 255 -33.49 17.65 54.75
N GLN A 256 -33.61 17.35 56.05
CA GLN A 256 -33.16 16.10 56.64
C GLN A 256 -33.88 14.94 55.95
N PHE A 257 -33.26 14.40 54.90
CA PHE A 257 -33.71 13.18 54.25
C PHE A 257 -33.50 12.02 55.23
N LYS A 258 -34.56 11.70 56.00
CA LYS A 258 -34.65 10.42 56.70
C LYS A 258 -34.52 9.32 55.65
N THR A 259 -33.41 8.59 55.70
CA THR A 259 -33.17 7.39 54.91
C THR A 259 -34.10 6.29 55.40
N SER A 260 -35.34 6.26 54.91
CA SER A 260 -36.18 5.08 54.99
C SER A 260 -35.74 4.10 53.90
N SER A 261 -34.87 3.18 54.32
CA SER A 261 -34.63 1.90 53.67
C SER A 261 -35.96 1.15 53.48
N SER A 262 -36.48 1.10 52.25
CA SER A 262 -37.23 -0.04 51.69
C SER A 262 -37.75 0.26 50.28
N ARG A 263 -37.87 -0.79 49.46
CA ARG A 263 -38.46 -0.87 48.10
C ARG A 263 -37.63 -0.29 46.95
N ASN A 264 -37.60 -0.84 45.74
CA ASN A 264 -37.96 -2.14 45.15
C ASN A 264 -37.29 -2.08 43.75
N LYS A 265 -36.42 -3.00 43.35
CA LYS A 265 -36.79 -4.29 42.71
C LYS A 265 -37.90 -4.17 41.65
N GLN A 266 -37.82 -3.21 40.72
CA GLN A 266 -38.75 -3.17 39.58
C GLN A 266 -38.26 -2.40 38.33
N GLU A 267 -36.95 -2.43 38.02
CA GLU A 267 -36.43 -1.74 36.82
C GLU A 267 -35.45 -2.63 36.03
N LYS A 268 -35.86 -3.88 35.76
CA LYS A 268 -35.11 -4.83 34.91
C LYS A 268 -35.88 -5.33 33.68
N HIS A 269 -36.99 -4.68 33.29
CA HIS A 269 -37.84 -5.17 32.20
C HIS A 269 -38.13 -4.17 31.06
N ALA A 270 -37.28 -3.16 30.85
CA ALA A 270 -37.47 -2.18 29.76
C ALA A 270 -36.29 -2.10 28.76
N LEU A 271 -35.48 -3.16 28.64
CA LEU A 271 -34.31 -3.17 27.74
C LEU A 271 -34.24 -4.45 26.89
N ASN A 272 -35.25 -4.73 26.07
CA ASN A 272 -35.11 -5.81 25.07
C ASN A 272 -35.92 -5.69 23.76
N ASP A 273 -36.56 -4.55 23.47
CA ASP A 273 -37.44 -4.42 22.28
C ASP A 273 -37.01 -3.34 21.28
N GLN A 274 -35.75 -3.34 20.88
CA GLN A 274 -35.34 -2.66 19.64
C GLN A 274 -34.48 -3.55 18.75
N ARG A 275 -35.17 -4.46 18.04
CA ARG A 275 -34.66 -5.07 16.81
C ARG A 275 -35.26 -4.38 15.58
N ARG A 276 -34.36 -4.10 14.62
CA ARG A 276 -34.56 -4.07 13.16
C ARG A 276 -35.35 -2.89 12.57
N ILE A 277 -34.61 -1.93 12.03
CA ILE A 277 -34.97 -1.29 10.76
C ILE A 277 -33.77 -1.42 9.81
N ASN A 278 -33.98 -2.21 8.77
CA ASN A 278 -33.06 -2.43 7.66
C ASN A 278 -33.25 -1.28 6.65
N PHE A 279 -32.30 -0.35 6.56
CA PHE A 279 -32.24 0.62 5.47
C PHE A 279 -31.11 0.21 4.51
N LYS A 280 -31.47 -0.48 3.42
CA LYS A 280 -30.58 -0.63 2.25
C LYS A 280 -30.52 0.71 1.52
N SER A 281 -29.43 1.44 1.71
CA SER A 281 -29.06 2.59 0.87
C SER A 281 -27.79 2.26 0.08
N PRO A 282 -27.58 2.82 -1.13
CA PRO A 282 -26.44 2.51 -2.00
C PRO A 282 -25.12 3.19 -1.55
N TRP A 283 -24.94 3.41 -0.24
CA TRP A 283 -23.82 4.17 0.34
C TRP A 283 -22.74 3.37 1.10
N PRO A 284 -22.46 2.07 0.85
CA PRO A 284 -21.43 1.37 1.61
C PRO A 284 -20.01 1.88 1.32
N MET A 285 -19.71 2.39 0.11
CA MET A 285 -18.36 2.88 -0.22
C MET A 285 -18.01 4.22 0.45
N MET A 286 -18.93 5.20 0.52
CA MET A 286 -18.62 6.51 1.12
C MET A 286 -18.64 6.50 2.65
N LYS A 287 -19.53 5.71 3.29
CA LYS A 287 -19.47 5.51 4.76
C LYS A 287 -18.20 4.80 5.20
N PHE A 288 -17.69 3.88 4.38
CA PHE A 288 -16.39 3.25 4.62
C PHE A 288 -15.24 4.25 4.46
N PHE A 289 -15.30 5.15 3.48
CA PHE A 289 -14.30 6.20 3.29
C PHE A 289 -14.19 7.12 4.51
N PHE A 290 -15.33 7.60 5.05
CA PHE A 290 -15.34 8.41 6.27
C PHE A 290 -14.88 7.63 7.50
N LYS A 291 -15.30 6.35 7.65
CA LYS A 291 -14.88 5.51 8.78
C LYS A 291 -13.39 5.16 8.73
N TYR A 292 -12.82 4.89 7.55
CA TYR A 292 -11.43 4.50 7.38
C TYR A 292 -10.46 5.70 7.45
N GLN A 293 -10.83 6.86 6.90
CA GLN A 293 -10.04 8.09 7.08
C GLN A 293 -10.11 8.64 8.50
N CYS A 294 -11.29 8.68 9.13
CA CYS A 294 -11.39 9.18 10.50
C CYS A 294 -10.73 8.23 11.51
N HIS A 295 -10.90 6.90 11.38
CA HIS A 295 -10.26 5.98 12.32
C HIS A 295 -8.72 6.03 12.22
N ARG A 296 -8.14 6.25 11.04
CA ARG A 296 -6.68 6.33 10.87
C ARG A 296 -6.09 7.71 11.20
N LEU A 297 -6.90 8.78 11.18
CA LEU A 297 -6.51 10.10 11.69
C LEU A 297 -6.49 10.16 13.24
N PHE A 298 -7.20 9.26 13.92
CA PHE A 298 -7.28 9.21 15.38
C PHE A 298 -6.56 8.03 16.05
N THR A 299 -6.16 7.01 15.29
CA THR A 299 -5.31 5.92 15.80
C THR A 299 -4.17 5.63 14.84
N VAL A 300 -3.01 6.24 15.10
CA VAL A 300 -1.71 5.70 14.67
C VAL A 300 -1.26 4.79 15.81
N PRO A 301 -1.39 3.45 15.72
CA PRO A 301 -0.62 2.61 16.61
C PRO A 301 0.84 2.71 16.17
N ASN A 302 1.70 3.03 17.14
CA ASN A 302 3.16 2.99 17.05
C ASN A 302 3.66 1.87 16.12
N GLN A 303 4.39 2.21 15.05
CA GLN A 303 5.13 1.25 14.22
C GLN A 303 6.17 0.43 15.03
N ALA A 304 6.46 0.81 16.28
CA ALA A 304 7.32 0.06 17.20
C ALA A 304 6.77 -1.32 17.62
N ALA A 305 5.48 -1.62 17.42
CA ALA A 305 4.92 -2.91 17.83
C ALA A 305 5.25 -4.08 16.88
N TYR A 306 5.83 -3.82 15.70
CA TYR A 306 6.13 -4.87 14.71
C TYR A 306 7.57 -5.43 14.77
N LEU A 307 8.43 -4.89 15.66
CA LEU A 307 9.82 -5.34 15.82
C LEU A 307 10.04 -6.31 16.99
N ASN A 308 8.99 -6.76 17.67
CA ASN A 308 9.11 -7.59 18.89
C ASN A 308 8.33 -8.90 18.82
N ILE A 309 8.54 -9.69 17.76
CA ILE A 309 8.11 -11.09 17.73
C ILE A 309 9.29 -11.97 17.28
N LYS A 310 9.92 -12.59 18.30
CA LYS A 310 10.74 -13.80 18.34
C LYS A 310 12.17 -13.74 17.77
N THR A 311 13.10 -13.49 18.68
CA THR A 311 14.26 -14.38 18.94
C THR A 311 13.83 -15.83 19.09
#